data_AF-A0AA94KZD5-F1
#
_entry.id   AF-A0AA94KZD5-F1
#
_cell.length_a   1.000
_cell.length_b   1.000
_cell.length_c   1.000
_cell.angle_alpha   90.00
_cell.angle_beta   90.00
_cell.angle_gamma   90.00
#
_symmetry.space_group_name_H-M   'P 1'
#
loop_
_entity.id
_entity.type
_entity.pdbx_description
1 polymer ?
#
loop_
_entity_poly.entity_id
_entity_poly.type
_entity_poly.pdbx_seq_one_letter_code
_entity_poly.pdbx_strand_id
1 'polypeptide(L)'
;MRIRNVVQLHTVNKLQAFGWPLIIMSLSLTLVLVIGALIVNVGGAGAREGMNQGMQYSGAIFALLGPLIGFGFTAMGQYFPLALGFGLTRREFAAGTLLVFLGNALFYAVIVTIGKVIEVATGGFGLSVRFFDVVYTGLGEWWQTLIQTFLLIFMVMLVGAAITTAFHRWGQSFLWIFWIALALLILPVVAGFLLSEDFRAFAGQVGAMGWVPWMGVILGFAVVGGGTWLALVRRAQAR
;
A
#
# COMPACT_ATOMS: atom_id res chain seq x y z
N MET A 1 6.24 18.07 -24.09
CA MET A 1 5.39 17.39 -23.09
C MET A 1 5.57 18.09 -21.75
N ARG A 2 4.49 18.59 -21.15
CA ARG A 2 4.51 19.37 -19.89
C ARG A 2 4.47 18.48 -18.63
N ILE A 3 5.22 17.37 -18.63
CA ILE A 3 5.24 16.38 -17.53
C ILE A 3 5.68 17.03 -16.20
N ARG A 4 6.66 17.95 -16.26
CA ARG A 4 7.12 18.72 -15.09
C ARG A 4 5.97 19.45 -14.37
N ASN A 5 5.02 20.01 -15.12
CA ASN A 5 3.90 20.75 -14.55
C ASN A 5 2.96 19.80 -13.77
N VAL A 6 2.78 18.57 -14.27
CA VAL A 6 2.01 17.54 -13.58
C VAL A 6 2.71 17.11 -12.28
N VAL A 7 4.03 16.91 -12.32
CA VAL A 7 4.82 16.59 -11.11
C VAL A 7 4.68 17.71 -10.08
N GLN A 8 4.81 18.96 -10.50
CA GLN A 8 4.62 20.13 -9.63
C GLN A 8 3.22 20.17 -9.04
N LEU A 9 2.18 19.89 -9.85
CA LEU A 9 0.79 19.84 -9.38
C LEU A 9 0.60 18.83 -8.23
N HIS A 10 1.24 17.67 -8.31
CA HIS A 10 1.15 16.63 -7.28
C HIS A 10 2.00 16.93 -6.04
N THR A 11 3.05 17.75 -6.17
CA THR A 11 4.05 17.97 -5.11
C THR A 11 3.99 19.35 -4.48
N VAL A 12 3.15 20.25 -5.00
CA VAL A 12 2.96 21.60 -4.44
C VAL A 12 2.49 21.54 -3.00
N ASN A 13 1.55 20.64 -2.69
CA ASN A 13 1.15 20.33 -1.33
C ASN A 13 2.05 19.21 -0.78
N LYS A 14 3.21 19.61 -0.25
CA LYS A 14 4.19 18.68 0.33
C LYS A 14 3.64 17.88 1.51
N LEU A 15 2.70 18.46 2.27
CA LEU A 15 2.08 17.76 3.39
C LEU A 15 1.21 16.59 2.90
N GLN A 16 0.44 16.79 1.83
CA GLN A 16 -0.33 15.73 1.19
C GLN A 16 0.56 14.68 0.51
N ALA A 17 1.58 15.14 -0.22
CA ALA A 17 2.46 14.27 -0.98
C ALA A 17 3.39 13.43 -0.10
N PHE A 18 3.95 14.03 0.97
CA PHE A 18 5.01 13.40 1.77
C PHE A 18 4.72 13.36 3.27
N GLY A 19 4.10 14.40 3.81
CA GLY A 19 3.97 14.58 5.26
C GLY A 19 2.98 13.62 5.92
N TRP A 20 1.74 13.54 5.44
CA TRP A 20 0.70 12.68 6.04
C TRP A 20 1.09 11.20 6.13
N PRO A 21 1.64 10.56 5.06
CA PRO A 21 2.06 9.17 5.17
C PRO A 21 3.17 8.98 6.22
N LEU A 22 4.13 9.92 6.33
CA LEU A 22 5.19 9.84 7.34
C LEU A 22 4.67 10.06 8.76
N ILE A 23 3.79 11.05 8.96
CA ILE A 23 3.19 11.34 10.26
C ILE A 23 2.41 10.12 10.76
N ILE A 24 1.54 9.55 9.92
CA ILE A 24 0.68 8.42 10.30
C ILE A 24 1.52 7.15 10.55
N MET A 25 2.53 6.88 9.72
CA MET A 25 3.46 5.78 9.94
C MET A 25 4.25 5.95 11.24
N SER A 26 4.73 7.18 11.52
CA SER A 26 5.52 7.46 12.73
C SER A 26 4.67 7.34 14.00
N LEU A 27 3.41 7.79 13.94
CA LEU A 27 2.45 7.60 15.01
C LEU A 27 2.17 6.12 15.27
N SER A 28 1.98 5.33 14.20
CA SER A 28 1.81 3.88 14.31
C SER A 28 3.04 3.17 14.89
N LEU A 29 4.25 3.56 14.47
CA LEU A 29 5.50 3.06 15.05
C LEU A 29 5.60 3.42 16.54
N THR A 30 5.22 4.64 16.92
CA THR A 30 5.22 5.10 18.30
C THR A 30 4.28 4.24 19.16
N LEU A 31 3.07 3.95 18.67
CA LEU A 31 2.14 3.06 19.34
C LEU A 31 2.73 1.66 19.52
N VAL A 32 3.38 1.11 18.50
CA VAL A 32 4.05 -0.19 18.59
C VAL A 32 5.18 -0.19 19.64
N LEU A 33 5.99 0.87 19.69
CA LEU A 33 7.06 1.00 20.69
C LEU A 33 6.49 1.12 22.11
N VAL A 34 5.40 1.89 22.30
CA VAL A 34 4.71 2.02 23.59
C VAL A 34 4.14 0.67 24.02
N ILE A 35 3.44 -0.04 23.15
CA ILE A 35 2.89 -1.37 23.44
C ILE A 35 4.03 -2.35 23.77
N GLY A 36 5.12 -2.34 23.01
CA GLY A 36 6.28 -3.17 23.27
C GLY A 36 6.93 -2.89 24.63
N ALA A 37 7.10 -1.62 24.98
CA ALA A 37 7.61 -1.22 26.28
C ALA A 37 6.69 -1.69 27.42
N LEU A 38 5.37 -1.58 27.27
CA LEU A 38 4.41 -2.08 28.26
C LEU A 38 4.51 -3.60 28.43
N ILE A 39 4.56 -4.36 27.33
CA ILE A 39 4.71 -5.82 27.37
C ILE A 39 6.02 -6.23 28.03
N VAL A 40 7.11 -5.51 27.77
CA VAL A 40 8.41 -5.78 28.39
C VAL A 40 8.41 -5.53 29.90
N ASN A 41 7.70 -4.52 30.38
CA ASN A 41 7.69 -4.15 31.79
C ASN A 41 6.70 -4.98 32.62
N VAL A 42 5.57 -5.38 32.02
CA VAL A 42 4.48 -6.09 32.72
C VAL A 42 4.48 -7.58 32.41
N GLY A 43 5.04 -7.98 31.27
CA GLY A 43 5.11 -9.36 30.83
C GLY A 43 6.16 -10.15 31.60
N GLY A 44 5.78 -11.35 32.05
CA GLY A 44 6.69 -12.28 32.71
C GLY A 44 7.74 -12.89 31.76
N ALA A 45 8.42 -13.93 32.23
CA ALA A 45 9.40 -14.66 31.44
C ALA A 45 8.78 -15.15 30.11
N GLY A 46 9.45 -14.88 28.98
CA GLY A 46 9.01 -15.28 27.64
C GLY A 46 8.14 -14.27 26.89
N ALA A 47 7.65 -13.19 27.54
CA ALA A 47 6.80 -12.19 26.89
C ALA A 47 7.47 -11.53 25.67
N ARG A 48 8.78 -11.23 25.76
CA ARG A 48 9.57 -10.67 24.66
C ARG A 48 9.61 -11.57 23.43
N GLU A 49 9.83 -12.85 23.64
CA GLU A 49 9.95 -13.82 22.55
C GLU A 49 8.61 -14.05 21.86
N GLY A 50 7.55 -14.28 22.65
CA GLY A 50 6.18 -14.41 22.11
C GLY A 50 5.73 -13.17 21.35
N MET A 51 6.05 -11.98 21.87
CA MET A 51 5.80 -10.72 21.17
C MET A 51 6.55 -10.65 19.84
N ASN A 52 7.86 -10.93 19.83
CA ASN A 52 8.64 -10.87 18.59
C ASN A 52 8.09 -11.82 17.52
N GLN A 53 7.75 -13.05 17.89
CA GLN A 53 7.18 -14.04 16.97
C GLN A 53 5.81 -13.61 16.44
N GLY A 54 4.90 -13.17 17.33
CA GLY A 54 3.56 -12.72 16.93
C GLY A 54 3.59 -11.46 16.05
N MET A 55 4.49 -10.53 16.35
CA MET A 55 4.62 -9.27 15.63
C MET A 55 5.18 -9.42 14.21
N GLN A 56 5.62 -10.61 13.79
CA GLN A 56 5.93 -10.90 12.38
C GLN A 56 4.74 -10.62 11.45
N TYR A 57 3.51 -10.72 11.99
CA TYR A 57 2.24 -10.44 11.32
C TYR A 57 1.65 -9.09 11.72
N SER A 58 2.46 -8.18 12.26
CA SER A 58 2.00 -6.85 12.66
C SER A 58 1.50 -6.06 11.44
N GLY A 59 0.20 -5.74 11.45
CA GLY A 59 -0.44 -4.89 10.43
C GLY A 59 -0.16 -3.39 10.60
N ALA A 60 0.59 -2.98 11.64
CA ALA A 60 0.86 -1.58 11.93
C ALA A 60 1.53 -0.85 10.76
N ILE A 61 2.38 -1.55 10.00
CA ILE A 61 3.04 -1.01 8.80
C ILE A 61 2.04 -0.53 7.74
N PHE A 62 0.82 -1.08 7.70
CA PHE A 62 -0.23 -0.68 6.77
C PHE A 62 -0.80 0.71 7.03
N ALA A 63 -0.51 1.31 8.19
CA ALA A 63 -0.80 2.72 8.45
C ALA A 63 -0.17 3.64 7.39
N LEU A 64 0.95 3.23 6.78
CA LEU A 64 1.58 3.94 5.66
C LEU A 64 0.73 3.88 4.37
N LEU A 65 0.02 2.78 4.12
CA LEU A 65 -0.65 2.52 2.85
C LEU A 65 -1.93 3.33 2.67
N GLY A 66 -2.68 3.58 3.75
CA GLY A 66 -3.94 4.34 3.71
C GLY A 66 -3.78 5.72 3.07
N PRO A 67 -2.85 6.56 3.54
CA PRO A 67 -2.56 7.85 2.91
C PRO A 67 -2.09 7.73 1.45
N LEU A 68 -1.35 6.67 1.11
CA LEU A 68 -0.82 6.47 -0.24
C LEU A 68 -1.91 6.04 -1.23
N ILE A 69 -2.82 5.13 -0.88
CA ILE A 69 -3.99 4.87 -1.73
C ILE A 69 -4.87 6.13 -1.84
N GLY A 70 -4.99 6.89 -0.75
CA GLY A 70 -5.62 8.21 -0.73
C GLY A 70 -5.00 9.19 -1.73
N PHE A 71 -3.68 9.18 -1.87
CA PHE A 71 -2.98 9.97 -2.89
C PHE A 71 -3.39 9.56 -4.32
N GLY A 72 -3.59 8.27 -4.56
CA GLY A 72 -4.17 7.76 -5.81
C GLY A 72 -5.59 8.29 -6.06
N PHE A 73 -6.43 8.32 -5.03
CA PHE A 73 -7.78 8.91 -5.11
C PHE A 73 -7.71 10.41 -5.42
N THR A 74 -6.87 11.16 -4.71
CA THR A 74 -6.70 12.61 -4.89
C THR A 74 -6.19 12.96 -6.30
N ALA A 75 -5.27 12.15 -6.85
CA ALA A 75 -4.75 12.36 -8.19
C ALA A 75 -5.88 12.43 -9.22
N MET A 76 -6.83 11.50 -9.17
CA MET A 76 -7.94 11.47 -10.12
C MET A 76 -9.13 12.34 -9.70
N GLY A 77 -9.38 12.47 -8.41
CA GLY A 77 -10.51 13.22 -7.86
C GLY A 77 -10.34 14.74 -7.93
N GLN A 78 -9.10 15.22 -7.78
CA GLN A 78 -8.83 16.67 -7.67
C GLN A 78 -7.82 17.14 -8.71
N TYR A 79 -6.68 16.46 -8.85
CA TYR A 79 -5.61 16.94 -9.73
C TYR A 79 -5.93 16.74 -11.21
N PHE A 80 -6.65 15.68 -11.57
CA PHE A 80 -7.01 15.43 -12.96
C PHE A 80 -7.94 16.50 -13.57
N PRO A 81 -9.09 16.86 -12.96
CA PRO A 81 -9.93 17.95 -13.48
C PRO A 81 -9.18 19.28 -13.54
N LEU A 82 -8.40 19.60 -12.50
CA LEU A 82 -7.59 20.82 -12.43
C LEU A 82 -6.53 20.89 -13.54
N ALA A 83 -5.84 19.78 -13.80
CA ALA A 83 -4.84 19.69 -14.87
C ALA A 83 -5.46 19.94 -16.25
N LEU A 84 -6.63 19.36 -16.52
CA LEU A 84 -7.36 19.59 -17.77
C LEU A 84 -7.84 21.04 -17.89
N GLY A 85 -8.26 21.65 -16.77
CA GLY A 85 -8.58 23.08 -16.70
C GLY A 85 -7.41 24.00 -17.03
N PHE A 86 -6.18 23.59 -16.72
CA PHE A 86 -4.95 24.28 -17.12
C PHE A 86 -4.45 23.92 -18.53
N GLY A 87 -5.25 23.21 -19.33
CA GLY A 87 -4.92 22.87 -20.71
C GLY A 87 -3.89 21.75 -20.87
N LEU A 88 -3.63 20.95 -19.82
CA LEU A 88 -2.81 19.74 -19.96
C LEU A 88 -3.60 18.66 -20.69
N THR A 89 -2.91 17.86 -21.50
CA THR A 89 -3.55 16.70 -22.14
C THR A 89 -3.67 15.52 -21.17
N ARG A 90 -4.66 14.65 -21.38
CA ARG A 90 -4.81 13.39 -20.62
C ARG A 90 -3.55 12.51 -20.67
N ARG A 91 -2.82 12.52 -21.79
CA ARG A 91 -1.57 11.77 -21.96
C ARG A 91 -0.45 12.34 -21.09
N GLU A 92 -0.30 13.66 -21.06
CA GLU A 92 0.69 14.33 -20.21
C GLU A 92 0.39 14.12 -18.74
N PHE A 93 -0.89 14.21 -18.35
CA PHE A 93 -1.31 13.91 -16.99
C PHE A 93 -0.96 12.47 -16.59
N ALA A 94 -1.38 11.49 -17.38
CA ALA A 94 -1.12 10.08 -17.06
C ALA A 94 0.39 9.77 -16.94
N ALA A 95 1.21 10.28 -17.86
CA ALA A 95 2.67 10.10 -17.80
C ALA A 95 3.29 10.76 -16.56
N GLY A 96 2.85 11.98 -16.21
CA GLY A 96 3.35 12.67 -15.03
C GLY A 96 2.91 12.02 -13.72
N THR A 97 1.65 11.59 -13.61
CA THR A 97 1.15 10.87 -12.43
C THR A 97 1.88 9.54 -12.25
N LEU A 98 2.13 8.77 -13.32
CA LEU A 98 2.95 7.55 -13.24
C LEU A 98 4.34 7.84 -12.68
N LEU A 99 5.00 8.90 -13.15
CA LEU A 99 6.33 9.27 -12.67
C LEU A 99 6.31 9.69 -11.19
N VAL A 100 5.27 10.42 -10.76
CA VAL A 100 5.07 10.77 -9.34
C VAL A 100 4.84 9.52 -8.50
N PHE A 101 4.05 8.56 -8.99
CA PHE A 101 3.77 7.30 -8.29
C PHE A 101 5.03 6.46 -8.16
N LEU A 102 5.83 6.33 -9.22
CA LEU A 102 7.13 5.64 -9.15
C LEU A 102 8.07 6.31 -8.13
N GLY A 103 8.16 7.65 -8.16
CA GLY A 103 8.98 8.40 -7.23
C GLY A 103 8.55 8.24 -5.77
N ASN A 104 7.24 8.31 -5.49
CA ASN A 104 6.70 8.11 -4.14
C ASN A 104 6.91 6.67 -3.66
N ALA A 105 6.60 5.68 -4.49
CA ALA A 105 6.81 4.28 -4.14
C ALA A 105 8.28 4.01 -3.79
N LEU A 106 9.22 4.54 -4.57
CA LEU A 106 10.65 4.40 -4.30
C LEU A 106 11.06 5.12 -3.02
N PHE A 107 10.62 6.37 -2.84
CA PHE A 107 10.93 7.17 -1.65
C PHE A 107 10.52 6.46 -0.36
N TYR A 108 9.27 5.99 -0.29
CA TYR A 108 8.77 5.31 0.91
C TYR A 108 9.36 3.91 1.09
N ALA A 109 9.61 3.17 0.00
CA ALA A 109 10.28 1.87 0.09
C ALA A 109 11.70 1.99 0.65
N VAL A 110 12.44 3.03 0.27
CA VAL A 110 13.77 3.32 0.85
C VAL A 110 13.65 3.62 2.35
N ILE A 111 12.69 4.45 2.77
CA ILE A 111 12.48 4.76 4.19
C ILE A 111 12.14 3.50 5.00
N VAL A 112 11.23 2.67 4.51
CA VAL A 112 10.88 1.39 5.16
C VAL A 112 12.07 0.44 5.23
N THR A 113 12.89 0.39 4.18
CA THR A 113 14.10 -0.44 4.14
C THR A 113 15.14 0.04 5.17
N ILE A 114 15.38 1.36 5.25
CA ILE A 114 16.26 1.93 6.27
C ILE A 114 15.71 1.63 7.67
N GLY A 115 14.41 1.81 7.88
CA GLY A 115 13.73 1.47 9.13
C GLY A 115 13.93 0.00 9.53
N LYS A 116 13.80 -0.93 8.58
CA LYS A 116 14.08 -2.35 8.80
C LYS A 116 15.53 -2.61 9.19
N VAL A 117 16.50 -2.02 8.48
CA VAL A 117 17.93 -2.21 8.80
C VAL A 117 18.22 -1.75 10.22
N ILE A 118 17.68 -0.61 10.64
CA ILE A 118 17.81 -0.10 12.01
C ILE A 118 17.12 -1.03 13.01
N GLU A 119 15.89 -1.48 12.71
CA GLU A 119 15.12 -2.37 13.57
C GLU A 119 15.86 -3.69 13.82
N VAL A 120 16.37 -4.33 12.77
CA VAL A 120 17.12 -5.59 12.88
C VAL A 120 18.45 -5.37 13.63
N ALA A 121 19.19 -4.31 13.30
CA ALA A 121 20.48 -4.01 13.94
C ALA A 121 20.34 -3.72 15.45
N THR A 122 19.19 -3.20 15.89
CA THR A 122 18.90 -2.87 17.29
C THR A 122 18.13 -3.96 18.03
N GLY A 123 17.86 -5.11 17.39
CA GLY A 123 17.06 -6.17 18.00
C GLY A 123 15.62 -5.75 18.31
N GLY A 124 15.00 -5.00 17.40
CA GLY A 124 13.64 -4.48 17.57
C GLY A 124 13.61 -3.25 18.47
N PHE A 125 14.49 -2.27 18.23
CA PHE A 125 14.63 -1.04 19.02
C PHE A 125 14.91 -1.29 20.52
N GLY A 126 15.61 -2.39 20.84
CA GLY A 126 15.87 -2.83 22.23
C GLY A 126 14.65 -3.42 22.95
N LEU A 127 13.50 -3.52 22.29
CA LEU A 127 12.25 -4.05 22.84
C LEU A 127 11.85 -5.40 22.26
N SER A 128 12.58 -5.93 21.27
CA SER A 128 12.19 -7.10 20.49
C SER A 128 10.88 -6.93 19.71
N VAL A 129 10.44 -5.70 19.45
CA VAL A 129 9.25 -5.42 18.62
C VAL A 129 9.56 -5.58 17.13
N ARG A 130 8.53 -5.80 16.33
CA ARG A 130 8.63 -5.82 14.85
C ARG A 130 7.65 -4.85 14.22
N PHE A 131 8.16 -3.90 13.44
CA PHE A 131 7.35 -2.91 12.71
C PHE A 131 7.69 -2.92 11.22
N PHE A 132 8.97 -2.78 10.89
CA PHE A 132 9.48 -2.79 9.53
C PHE A 132 9.92 -4.18 9.07
N ASP A 133 10.36 -5.06 9.98
CA ASP A 133 10.73 -6.43 9.67
C ASP A 133 9.53 -7.37 9.82
N VAL A 134 8.59 -7.36 8.88
CA VAL A 134 7.35 -8.15 8.95
C VAL A 134 7.11 -8.92 7.64
N VAL A 135 6.21 -9.91 7.66
CA VAL A 135 5.92 -10.74 6.47
C VAL A 135 5.49 -9.90 5.26
N TYR A 136 4.81 -8.78 5.52
CA TYR A 136 4.27 -7.88 4.50
C TYR A 136 5.31 -6.99 3.84
N THR A 137 6.49 -6.83 4.44
CA THR A 137 7.63 -6.09 3.92
C THR A 137 8.81 -7.01 3.63
N GLY A 138 8.63 -8.33 3.71
CA GLY A 138 9.66 -9.33 3.47
C GLY A 138 10.54 -9.58 4.70
N LEU A 139 10.66 -10.84 5.12
CA LEU A 139 11.48 -11.26 6.26
C LEU A 139 12.96 -11.50 5.91
N GLY A 140 13.30 -11.52 4.62
CA GLY A 140 14.66 -11.81 4.16
C GLY A 140 15.59 -10.59 4.20
N GLU A 141 16.51 -10.56 3.25
CA GLU A 141 17.47 -9.46 3.08
C GLU A 141 16.80 -8.10 2.82
N TRP A 142 17.52 -7.02 3.12
CA TRP A 142 17.03 -5.64 2.98
C TRP A 142 16.52 -5.31 1.57
N TRP A 143 17.11 -5.90 0.52
CA TRP A 143 16.71 -5.65 -0.86
C TRP A 143 15.34 -6.27 -1.19
N GLN A 144 14.95 -7.37 -0.51
CA GLN A 144 13.60 -7.94 -0.66
C GLN A 144 12.56 -6.97 -0.14
N THR A 145 12.87 -6.31 0.98
CA THR A 145 12.03 -5.25 1.55
C THR A 145 11.87 -4.07 0.63
N LEU A 146 12.96 -3.60 0.03
CA LEU A 146 12.91 -2.52 -0.93
C LEU A 146 11.97 -2.84 -2.10
N ILE A 147 12.11 -4.02 -2.72
CA ILE A 147 11.30 -4.40 -3.88
C ILE A 147 9.83 -4.62 -3.48
N GLN A 148 9.59 -5.35 -2.40
CA GLN A 148 8.24 -5.68 -1.95
C GLN A 148 7.46 -4.43 -1.55
N THR A 149 8.04 -3.56 -0.74
CA THR A 149 7.39 -2.32 -0.33
C THR A 149 7.19 -1.38 -1.53
N PHE A 150 8.15 -1.30 -2.45
CA PHE A 150 8.00 -0.53 -3.69
C PHE A 150 6.81 -1.01 -4.52
N LEU A 151 6.75 -2.31 -4.82
CA LEU A 151 5.68 -2.89 -5.63
C LEU A 151 4.32 -2.70 -4.96
N LEU A 152 4.26 -2.89 -3.65
CA LEU A 152 3.02 -2.77 -2.89
C LEU A 152 2.51 -1.33 -2.91
N ILE A 153 3.34 -0.33 -2.59
CA ILE A 153 2.95 1.08 -2.62
C ILE A 153 2.55 1.51 -4.03
N PHE A 154 3.33 1.13 -5.04
CA PHE A 154 3.03 1.47 -6.42
C PHE A 154 1.67 0.88 -6.85
N MET A 155 1.42 -0.38 -6.49
CA MET A 155 0.15 -1.07 -6.74
C MET A 155 -1.02 -0.35 -6.07
N VAL A 156 -0.93 0.01 -4.78
CA VAL A 156 -2.08 0.64 -4.09
C VAL A 156 -2.45 1.99 -4.70
N MET A 157 -1.46 2.79 -5.11
CA MET A 157 -1.71 4.09 -5.74
C MET A 157 -2.37 3.94 -7.12
N LEU A 158 -1.93 2.96 -7.91
CA LEU A 158 -2.57 2.64 -9.20
C LEU A 158 -4.01 2.15 -9.02
N VAL A 159 -4.25 1.28 -8.03
CA VAL A 159 -5.60 0.82 -7.68
C VAL A 159 -6.47 1.99 -7.24
N GLY A 160 -5.94 2.88 -6.39
CA GLY A 160 -6.64 4.09 -5.96
C GLY A 160 -7.06 4.96 -7.16
N ALA A 161 -6.11 5.27 -8.04
CA ALA A 161 -6.39 6.03 -9.27
C ALA A 161 -7.42 5.32 -10.16
N ALA A 162 -7.35 3.99 -10.31
CA ALA A 162 -8.30 3.21 -11.10
C ALA A 162 -9.73 3.31 -10.54
N ILE A 163 -9.91 3.13 -9.22
CA ILE A 163 -11.20 3.20 -8.54
C ILE A 163 -11.83 4.58 -8.73
N THR A 164 -11.09 5.67 -8.49
CA THR A 164 -11.64 7.03 -8.66
C THR A 164 -11.95 7.33 -10.12
N THR A 165 -11.14 6.85 -11.07
CA THR A 165 -11.43 7.02 -12.49
C THR A 165 -12.69 6.27 -12.93
N ALA A 166 -12.87 5.05 -12.41
CA ALA A 166 -14.09 4.26 -12.63
C ALA A 166 -15.31 4.98 -12.04
N PHE A 167 -15.19 5.53 -10.83
CA PHE A 167 -16.23 6.35 -10.23
C PHE A 167 -16.55 7.60 -11.06
N HIS A 168 -15.56 8.33 -11.58
CA HIS A 168 -15.81 9.47 -12.48
C HIS A 168 -16.53 9.07 -13.78
N ARG A 169 -16.38 7.81 -14.22
CA ARG A 169 -17.00 7.31 -15.44
C ARG A 169 -18.43 6.84 -15.23
N TRP A 170 -18.69 6.10 -14.15
CA TRP A 170 -19.95 5.39 -13.93
C TRP A 170 -20.71 5.86 -12.69
N GLY A 171 -20.17 6.81 -11.94
CA GLY A 171 -20.77 7.39 -10.75
C GLY A 171 -21.03 6.37 -9.64
N GLN A 172 -22.09 6.60 -8.88
CA GLN A 172 -22.48 5.80 -7.73
C GLN A 172 -22.75 4.33 -8.07
N SER A 173 -23.26 4.03 -9.26
CA SER A 173 -23.56 2.66 -9.68
C SER A 173 -22.33 1.76 -9.67
N PHE A 174 -21.14 2.30 -10.00
CA PHE A 174 -19.89 1.56 -9.89
C PHE A 174 -19.57 1.17 -8.45
N LEU A 175 -19.77 2.06 -7.47
CA LEU A 175 -19.50 1.75 -6.07
C LEU A 175 -20.39 0.61 -5.57
N TRP A 176 -21.68 0.61 -5.93
CA TRP A 176 -22.58 -0.47 -5.57
C TRP A 176 -22.15 -1.80 -6.18
N ILE A 177 -21.87 -1.83 -7.49
CA ILE A 177 -21.43 -3.05 -8.18
C ILE A 177 -20.09 -3.53 -7.59
N PHE A 178 -19.15 -2.61 -7.33
CA PHE A 178 -17.85 -2.94 -6.75
C PHE A 178 -17.98 -3.57 -5.36
N TRP A 179 -18.74 -2.95 -4.45
CA TRP A 179 -18.91 -3.48 -3.09
C TRP A 179 -19.70 -4.78 -3.07
N ILE A 180 -20.73 -4.94 -3.92
CA ILE A 180 -21.47 -6.20 -4.05
C ILE A 180 -20.57 -7.29 -4.61
N ALA A 181 -19.82 -7.02 -5.69
CA ALA A 181 -18.89 -7.99 -6.26
C ALA A 181 -17.79 -8.39 -5.26
N LEU A 182 -17.27 -7.42 -4.50
CA LEU A 182 -16.29 -7.68 -3.46
C LEU A 182 -16.88 -8.54 -2.33
N ALA A 183 -18.11 -8.27 -1.90
CA ALA A 183 -18.80 -9.10 -0.91
C ALA A 183 -19.04 -10.53 -1.44
N LEU A 184 -19.49 -10.67 -2.69
CA LEU A 184 -19.68 -11.97 -3.34
C LEU A 184 -18.38 -12.75 -3.55
N LEU A 185 -17.23 -12.06 -3.58
CA LEU A 185 -15.91 -12.70 -3.62
C LEU A 185 -15.43 -13.11 -2.23
N ILE A 186 -15.56 -12.23 -1.24
CA ILE A 186 -15.05 -12.46 0.12
C ILE A 186 -15.87 -13.54 0.84
N LEU A 187 -17.20 -13.55 0.68
CA LEU A 187 -18.07 -14.49 1.39
C LEU A 187 -17.73 -15.96 1.11
N PRO A 188 -17.57 -16.42 -0.16
CA PRO A 188 -17.14 -17.79 -0.44
C PRO A 188 -15.74 -18.12 0.07
N VAL A 189 -14.81 -17.15 0.06
CA VAL A 189 -13.45 -17.37 0.60
C VAL A 189 -13.51 -17.61 2.11
N VAL A 190 -14.25 -16.78 2.84
CA VAL A 190 -14.45 -16.94 4.29
C VAL A 190 -15.19 -18.24 4.59
N ALA A 191 -16.28 -18.52 3.86
CA ALA A 191 -17.03 -19.77 4.01
C ALA A 191 -16.15 -21.00 3.72
N GLY A 192 -15.35 -20.97 2.66
CA GLY A 192 -14.40 -22.03 2.33
C GLY A 192 -13.39 -22.25 3.46
N PHE A 193 -12.83 -21.18 4.01
CA PHE A 193 -11.87 -21.27 5.11
C PHE A 193 -12.48 -21.86 6.39
N LEU A 194 -13.73 -21.53 6.69
CA LEU A 194 -14.44 -22.03 7.87
C LEU A 194 -14.92 -23.48 7.69
N LEU A 195 -15.42 -23.82 6.50
CA LEU A 195 -16.19 -25.05 6.27
C LEU A 195 -15.41 -26.16 5.56
N SER A 196 -14.29 -25.86 4.87
CA SER A 196 -13.55 -26.83 4.06
C SER A 196 -12.09 -26.99 4.50
N GLU A 197 -11.71 -28.21 4.84
CA GLU A 197 -10.32 -28.58 5.14
C GLU A 197 -9.42 -28.46 3.91
N ASP A 198 -9.89 -28.94 2.75
CA ASP A 198 -9.16 -28.85 1.49
C ASP A 198 -8.89 -27.38 1.12
N PHE A 199 -9.87 -26.50 1.32
CA PHE A 199 -9.69 -25.08 1.07
C PHE A 199 -8.68 -24.45 2.04
N ARG A 200 -8.71 -24.81 3.32
CA ARG A 200 -7.67 -24.38 4.28
C ARG A 200 -6.29 -24.87 3.89
N ALA A 201 -6.16 -26.13 3.46
CA ALA A 201 -4.91 -26.69 2.99
C ALA A 201 -4.39 -25.94 1.75
N PHE A 202 -5.26 -25.68 0.77
CA PHE A 202 -4.94 -24.87 -0.40
C PHE A 202 -4.54 -23.43 -0.02
N ALA A 203 -5.30 -22.77 0.84
CA ALA A 203 -4.99 -21.43 1.32
C ALA A 203 -3.64 -21.40 2.06
N GLY A 204 -3.32 -22.45 2.82
CA GLY A 204 -2.02 -22.65 3.45
C GLY A 204 -0.89 -22.75 2.43
N GLN A 205 -1.09 -23.51 1.33
CA GLN A 205 -0.11 -23.60 0.23
C GLN A 205 0.10 -22.24 -0.46
N VAL A 206 -0.98 -21.48 -0.68
CA VAL A 206 -0.89 -20.11 -1.24
C VAL A 206 -0.16 -19.18 -0.28
N GLY A 207 -0.50 -19.21 1.01
CA GLY A 207 0.17 -18.42 2.05
C GLY A 207 1.66 -18.76 2.18
N ALA A 208 2.01 -20.04 2.02
CA ALA A 208 3.39 -20.54 2.08
C ALA A 208 4.16 -20.38 0.76
N MET A 209 3.59 -19.75 -0.26
CA MET A 209 4.32 -19.43 -1.49
C MET A 209 5.58 -18.64 -1.17
N GLY A 210 6.66 -18.91 -1.91
CA GLY A 210 7.90 -18.18 -1.79
C GLY A 210 7.73 -16.69 -2.12
N TRP A 211 8.74 -15.90 -1.77
CA TRP A 211 8.75 -14.45 -1.98
C TRP A 211 8.54 -14.05 -3.45
N VAL A 212 9.18 -14.74 -4.40
CA VAL A 212 9.10 -14.43 -5.84
C VAL A 212 7.68 -14.57 -6.40
N PRO A 213 6.95 -15.70 -6.21
CA PRO A 213 5.54 -15.81 -6.59
C PRO A 213 4.66 -14.68 -6.04
N TRP A 214 4.84 -14.30 -4.77
CA TRP A 214 4.09 -13.19 -4.16
C TRP A 214 4.37 -11.85 -4.83
N MET A 215 5.61 -11.59 -5.27
CA MET A 215 5.92 -10.39 -6.04
C MET A 215 5.20 -10.41 -7.40
N GLY A 216 5.07 -11.58 -8.02
CA GLY A 216 4.26 -11.77 -9.22
C GLY A 216 2.78 -11.45 -9.01
N VAL A 217 2.21 -11.85 -7.87
CA VAL A 217 0.82 -11.51 -7.50
C VAL A 217 0.64 -10.00 -7.35
N ILE A 218 1.51 -9.34 -6.58
CA ILE A 218 1.46 -7.87 -6.37
C ILE A 218 1.60 -7.14 -7.71
N LEU A 219 2.56 -7.55 -8.54
CA LEU A 219 2.77 -6.98 -9.86
C LEU A 219 1.56 -7.21 -10.77
N GLY A 220 0.93 -8.38 -10.72
CA GLY A 220 -0.31 -8.70 -11.44
C GLY A 220 -1.42 -7.71 -11.11
N PHE A 221 -1.65 -7.44 -9.81
CA PHE A 221 -2.61 -6.43 -9.37
C PHE A 221 -2.21 -5.01 -9.82
N ALA A 222 -0.92 -4.66 -9.78
CA ALA A 222 -0.43 -3.37 -10.27
C ALA A 222 -0.70 -3.21 -11.79
N VAL A 223 -0.47 -4.25 -12.58
CA VAL A 223 -0.71 -4.26 -14.03
C VAL A 223 -2.21 -4.15 -14.33
N VAL A 224 -3.06 -4.90 -13.62
CA VAL A 224 -4.52 -4.81 -13.79
C VAL A 224 -5.04 -3.44 -13.39
N GLY A 225 -4.63 -2.91 -12.23
CA GLY A 225 -5.02 -1.60 -11.73
C GLY A 225 -4.53 -0.48 -12.65
N GLY A 226 -3.25 -0.48 -13.00
CA GLY A 226 -2.65 0.51 -13.90
C GLY A 226 -3.20 0.44 -15.32
N GLY A 227 -3.41 -0.76 -15.86
CA GLY A 227 -4.03 -0.97 -17.17
C GLY A 227 -5.47 -0.48 -17.21
N THR A 228 -6.26 -0.78 -16.17
CA THR A 228 -7.64 -0.29 -16.02
C THR A 228 -7.66 1.24 -15.93
N TRP A 229 -6.81 1.82 -15.08
CA TRP A 229 -6.68 3.27 -14.97
C TRP A 229 -6.30 3.93 -16.30
N LEU A 230 -5.26 3.45 -16.98
CA LEU A 230 -4.80 4.02 -18.26
C LEU A 230 -5.84 3.87 -19.38
N ALA A 231 -6.63 2.79 -19.38
CA ALA A 231 -7.74 2.61 -20.31
C ALA A 231 -8.86 3.62 -20.02
N LEU A 232 -9.21 3.81 -18.75
CA LEU A 232 -10.31 4.67 -18.33
C LEU A 232 -9.97 6.16 -18.38
N VAL A 233 -8.73 6.57 -18.09
CA VAL A 233 -8.32 7.98 -18.06
C VAL A 233 -8.52 8.65 -19.41
N ARG A 234 -8.38 7.89 -20.51
CA ARG A 234 -8.65 8.36 -21.89
C ARG A 234 -10.13 8.73 -22.11
N ARG A 235 -11.04 8.13 -21.33
CA ARG A 235 -12.50 8.25 -21.44
C ARG A 235 -13.13 8.95 -20.23
N ALA A 236 -12.32 9.39 -19.27
CA ALA A 236 -12.78 10.04 -18.06
C ALA A 236 -13.35 11.43 -18.35
N GLN A 237 -14.50 11.72 -17.75
CA GLN A 237 -15.11 13.05 -17.77
C GLN A 237 -14.39 13.91 -16.72
N ALA A 238 -14.03 15.13 -17.10
CA ALA A 238 -13.63 16.15 -16.14
C ALA A 238 -14.92 16.70 -15.54
N ARG A 239 -15.29 16.25 -14.35
CA ARG A 239 -16.35 16.84 -13.54
C ARG A 239 -15.71 17.39 -12.28
#